data_AF-A0A972VBY2-F1
#
_entry.id   AF-A0A972VBY2-F1
#
_cell.length_a   1.000
_cell.length_b   1.000
_cell.length_c   1.000
_cell.angle_alpha   90.00
_cell.angle_beta   90.00
_cell.angle_gamma   90.00
#
_symmetry.space_group_name_H-M   'P 1'
#
loop_
_entity.id
_entity.type
_entity.pdbx_description
1 polymer ?
#
loop_
_entity_poly.entity_id
_entity_poly.type
_entity_poly.pdbx_seq_one_letter_code
_entity_poly.pdbx_strand_id
1 'polypeptide(L)'
;MHQRLKPSSLETLWSVRRAKLRRTCLDHVIILNENHLHSVLDEYINDYYNVSRTHMSLEKDSPVSRPVQTNGKIVSKPILGGLHHVYSRV
;
A
#
# COMPACT_ATOMS: atom_id res chain seq x y z
N MET A 1 12.24 24.53 6.20
CA MET A 1 11.38 24.45 5.00
C MET A 1 11.93 23.38 4.07
N HIS A 2 11.31 22.21 3.98
CA HIS A 2 11.75 21.14 3.08
C HIS A 2 10.71 20.97 1.97
N GLN A 3 10.97 21.61 0.83
CA GLN A 3 10.24 21.35 -0.40
C GLN A 3 10.57 19.93 -0.86
N ARG A 4 9.55 19.06 -0.82
CA ARG A 4 9.63 17.67 -1.29
C ARG A 4 9.59 17.73 -2.81
N LEU A 5 10.74 17.46 -3.45
CA LEU A 5 10.87 17.40 -4.91
C LEU A 5 9.83 16.42 -5.47
N LYS A 6 8.89 16.93 -6.26
CA LYS A 6 7.89 16.14 -6.98
C LYS A 6 8.63 15.55 -8.20
N PRO A 7 8.80 14.23 -8.33
CA PRO A 7 9.59 13.66 -9.41
C PRO A 7 8.91 13.93 -10.76
N SER A 8 9.65 14.54 -11.69
CA SER A 8 9.18 15.05 -12.98
C SER A 8 9.16 14.03 -14.12
N SER A 9 9.61 12.79 -13.87
CA SER A 9 9.67 11.70 -14.86
C SER A 9 9.04 10.42 -14.33
N LEU A 10 8.33 9.69 -15.21
CA LEU A 10 7.71 8.39 -14.93
C LEU A 10 8.73 7.33 -14.48
N GLU A 11 9.96 7.39 -14.99
CA GLU A 11 11.07 6.50 -14.59
C GLU A 11 11.45 6.69 -13.12
N THR A 12 11.51 7.94 -12.67
CA THR A 12 11.84 8.28 -11.28
C THR A 12 10.72 7.84 -10.34
N LEU A 13 9.46 7.98 -10.74
CA LEU A 13 8.30 7.49 -9.97
C LEU A 13 8.31 5.97 -9.84
N TRP A 14 8.59 5.24 -10.92
CA TRP A 14 8.71 3.78 -10.91
C TRP A 14 9.87 3.28 -10.04
N SER A 15 11.02 3.96 -10.10
CA SER A 15 12.19 3.61 -9.29
C SER A 15 11.92 3.82 -7.80
N VAL A 16 11.33 4.96 -7.43
CA VAL A 16 10.94 5.25 -6.03
C VAL A 16 9.86 4.28 -5.53
N ARG A 17 8.89 3.91 -6.38
CA ARG A 17 7.82 2.97 -6.02
C ARG A 17 8.36 1.55 -5.80
N ARG A 18 9.28 1.08 -6.65
CA ARG A 18 10.00 -0.21 -6.45
C ARG A 18 10.81 -0.23 -5.16
N ALA A 19 11.55 0.83 -4.87
CA ALA A 19 12.34 0.93 -3.65
C ALA A 19 11.47 0.86 -2.38
N LYS A 20 10.26 1.43 -2.42
CA LYS A 20 9.29 1.30 -1.33
C LYS A 20 8.72 -0.12 -1.21
N LEU A 21 8.27 -0.70 -2.33
CA LEU A 21 7.72 -2.06 -2.37
C LEU A 21 8.67 -3.07 -1.72
N ARG A 22 9.97 -3.01 -2.07
CA ARG A 22 10.96 -3.93 -1.52
C ARG A 22 11.02 -3.85 0.00
N ARG A 23 11.22 -2.64 0.53
CA ARG A 23 11.36 -2.41 1.98
C ARG A 23 10.10 -2.66 2.79
N THR A 24 8.92 -2.54 2.19
CA THR A 24 7.66 -2.68 2.94
C THR A 24 6.98 -4.03 2.76
N CYS A 25 7.39 -4.81 1.75
CA CYS A 25 6.76 -6.09 1.43
C CYS A 25 7.80 -7.18 1.19
N LEU A 26 8.66 -7.02 0.18
CA LEU A 26 9.51 -8.13 -0.31
C LEU A 26 10.65 -8.50 0.65
N ASP A 27 11.12 -7.57 1.50
CA ASP A 27 12.10 -7.90 2.55
C ASP A 27 11.47 -8.66 3.74
N HIS A 28 10.13 -8.81 3.78
CA HIS A 28 9.39 -9.47 4.86
C HIS A 28 8.67 -10.76 4.45
N VAL A 29 8.56 -11.05 3.15
CA VAL A 29 7.81 -12.20 2.63
C VAL A 29 8.76 -13.09 1.83
N ILE A 30 8.80 -14.38 2.17
CA ILE A 30 9.54 -15.37 1.40
C ILE A 30 8.72 -15.75 0.17
N ILE A 31 9.24 -15.42 -1.01
CA ILE A 31 8.62 -15.75 -2.28
C ILE A 31 8.99 -17.19 -2.67
N LEU A 32 7.97 -18.01 -2.93
CA LEU A 32 8.13 -19.45 -3.15
C LEU A 32 8.24 -19.80 -4.65
N ASN A 33 7.51 -19.05 -5.49
CA ASN A 33 7.52 -19.19 -6.93
C ASN A 33 6.98 -17.90 -7.58
N GLU A 34 7.00 -17.84 -8.91
CA GLU A 34 6.51 -16.69 -9.68
C GLU A 34 5.03 -16.41 -9.43
N ASN A 35 4.17 -17.43 -9.44
CA ASN A 35 2.73 -17.25 -9.18
C ASN A 35 2.47 -16.67 -7.77
N HIS A 36 3.24 -17.09 -6.78
CA HIS A 36 3.19 -16.55 -5.42
C HIS A 36 3.62 -15.07 -5.42
N LEU A 37 4.68 -14.72 -6.16
CA LEU A 37 5.08 -13.32 -6.32
C LEU A 37 3.96 -12.48 -6.92
N HIS A 38 3.32 -12.95 -7.99
CA HIS A 38 2.21 -12.25 -8.62
C HIS A 38 1.06 -12.03 -7.64
N SER A 39 0.66 -13.06 -6.89
CA SER A 39 -0.39 -12.94 -5.88
C SER A 39 -0.04 -11.94 -4.78
N VAL A 40 1.21 -11.97 -4.28
CA VAL A 40 1.71 -11.04 -3.25
C VAL A 40 1.73 -9.60 -3.76
N LEU A 41 2.17 -9.39 -5.00
CA LEU A 41 2.21 -8.06 -5.60
C LEU A 41 0.80 -7.52 -5.87
N ASP A 42 -0.13 -8.36 -6.32
CA ASP A 42 -1.52 -7.99 -6.53
C ASP A 42 -2.16 -7.54 -5.22
N GLU A 43 -2.04 -8.35 -4.16
CA GLU A 43 -2.56 -8.03 -2.83
C GLU A 43 -1.90 -6.74 -2.26
N TYR A 44 -0.58 -6.59 -2.40
CA TYR A 44 0.11 -5.39 -1.95
C TYR A 44 -0.37 -4.13 -2.69
N ILE A 45 -0.57 -4.20 -4.01
CA ILE A 45 -0.98 -3.04 -4.81
C ILE A 45 -2.46 -2.73 -4.60
N ASN A 46 -3.33 -3.72 -4.78
CA ASN A 46 -4.77 -3.53 -4.85
C ASN A 46 -5.42 -3.44 -3.47
N ASP A 47 -5.10 -4.33 -2.54
CA ASP A 47 -5.73 -4.34 -1.21
C ASP A 47 -5.07 -3.35 -0.23
N TYR A 48 -3.75 -3.15 -0.33
CA TYR A 48 -3.03 -2.32 0.62
C TYR A 48 -2.66 -0.93 0.08
N TYR A 49 -1.81 -0.84 -0.94
CA TYR A 49 -1.21 0.43 -1.35
C TYR A 49 -2.24 1.41 -1.91
N ASN A 50 -3.11 0.94 -2.81
CA ASN A 50 -4.09 1.79 -3.49
C ASN A 50 -5.25 2.19 -2.58
N VAL A 51 -5.73 1.27 -1.75
CA VAL A 51 -7.02 1.44 -1.04
C VAL A 51 -6.84 1.78 0.43
N SER A 52 -5.75 1.38 1.07
CA SER A 52 -5.62 1.42 2.53
C SER A 52 -4.50 2.34 3.02
N ARG A 53 -3.37 2.34 2.33
CA ARG A 53 -2.19 3.11 2.74
C ARG A 53 -2.46 4.60 2.59
N THR A 54 -2.26 5.35 3.67
CA THR A 54 -2.43 6.80 3.68
C THR A 54 -1.15 7.50 3.18
N HIS A 55 -1.32 8.51 2.33
CA HIS A 55 -0.20 9.29 1.80
C HIS A 55 -0.27 10.73 2.31
N MET A 56 0.79 11.23 2.96
CA MET A 56 0.83 12.62 3.43
C MET A 56 0.70 13.65 2.29
N SER A 57 1.12 13.30 1.08
CA SER A 57 0.96 14.14 -0.11
C SER A 57 -0.47 14.17 -0.65
N LEU A 58 -1.34 13.28 -0.17
CA LEU A 58 -2.76 13.18 -0.51
C LEU A 58 -3.62 13.50 0.72
N GLU A 59 -3.19 14.45 1.56
CA GLU A 59 -3.92 14.84 2.78
C GLU A 59 -4.23 13.68 3.74
N LYS A 60 -3.36 12.65 3.75
CA LYS A 60 -3.53 11.39 4.48
C LYS A 60 -4.65 10.49 3.95
N ASP A 61 -5.14 10.72 2.75
CA ASP A 61 -5.99 9.78 2.02
C ASP A 61 -5.14 8.73 1.29
N SER A 62 -5.80 7.66 0.82
CA SER A 62 -5.22 6.65 -0.07
C SER A 62 -5.29 7.10 -1.54
N PRO A 63 -4.47 6.51 -2.43
CA PRO A 63 -4.51 6.81 -3.86
C PRO A 63 -5.89 6.62 -4.49
N VAL A 64 -6.62 5.58 -4.06
CA VAL A 64 -8.05 5.40 -4.33
C VAL A 64 -8.79 5.92 -3.12
N SER A 65 -9.56 7.00 -3.29
CA SER A 65 -10.32 7.60 -2.20
C SER A 65 -11.47 6.68 -1.79
N ARG A 66 -11.81 6.72 -0.50
CA ARG A 66 -12.89 5.94 0.09
C ARG A 66 -13.71 6.80 1.06
N PRO A 67 -15.02 6.56 1.20
CA PRO A 67 -15.84 7.30 2.15
C PRO A 67 -15.35 7.09 3.58
N VAL A 68 -15.43 8.14 4.40
CA VAL A 68 -15.09 8.05 5.82
C VAL A 68 -16.12 7.17 6.52
N GLN A 69 -15.65 6.13 7.19
CA GLN A 69 -16.50 5.20 7.92
C GLN A 69 -16.62 5.67 9.39
N THR A 70 -17.72 6.34 9.71
CA THR A 70 -17.94 6.95 11.05
C THR A 70 -18.59 5.99 12.04
N ASN A 71 -19.50 5.12 11.59
CA ASN A 71 -20.24 4.17 12.41
C ASN A 71 -19.98 2.72 11.96
N GLY A 72 -20.38 1.75 12.80
CA GLY A 72 -20.24 0.32 12.50
C GLY A 72 -19.14 -0.39 13.31
N LYS A 73 -19.16 -1.72 13.25
CA LYS A 73 -18.21 -2.58 13.98
C LYS A 73 -16.85 -2.54 13.28
N ILE A 74 -15.78 -2.36 14.04
CA ILE A 74 -14.42 -2.43 13.49
C ILE A 74 -14.10 -3.89 13.13
N VAL A 75 -13.73 -4.11 11.87
CA VAL A 75 -13.26 -5.38 11.33
C VAL A 75 -11.79 -5.22 10.95
N SER A 76 -10.99 -6.21 11.31
CA SER A 76 -9.57 -6.30 10.93
C SER A 76 -9.43 -7.32 9.82
N LYS A 77 -8.89 -6.90 8.67
CA LYS A 77 -8.53 -7.77 7.55
C LYS A 77 -6.99 -7.91 7.52
N PRO A 78 -6.43 -9.12 7.74
CA PRO A 78 -5.01 -9.35 7.54
C PRO A 78 -4.70 -9.29 6.04
N ILE A 79 -3.57 -8.66 5.70
CA ILE A 79 -3.05 -8.49 4.34
C ILE A 79 -1.61 -9.01 4.30
N LEU A 80 -1.22 -9.67 3.20
CA LEU A 80 0.10 -10.24 2.96
C LEU A 80 0.49 -11.25 4.04
N GLY A 81 -0.41 -12.19 4.31
CA GLY A 81 -0.23 -13.18 5.37
C GLY A 81 -0.19 -12.58 6.79
N GLY A 82 -0.72 -11.37 6.98
CA GLY A 82 -0.76 -10.67 8.27
C GLY A 82 0.38 -9.66 8.48
N LEU A 83 1.25 -9.45 7.49
CA LEU A 83 2.27 -8.40 7.52
C LEU A 83 1.65 -7.00 7.71
N HIS A 84 0.45 -6.80 7.15
CA HIS A 84 -0.35 -5.61 7.33
C HIS A 84 -1.75 -5.96 7.81
N HIS A 85 -2.37 -5.05 8.56
CA HIS A 85 -3.77 -5.15 8.95
C HIS A 85 -4.49 -3.90 8.49
N VAL A 86 -5.58 -4.10 7.76
CA VAL A 86 -6.47 -3.03 7.33
C VAL A 86 -7.68 -3.06 8.23
N TYR A 87 -8.00 -1.91 8.82
CA TYR A 87 -9.15 -1.73 9.68
C TYR A 87 -10.22 -0.97 8.93
N SER A 88 -11.40 -1.56 8.84
CA SER A 88 -12.60 -0.94 8.27
C SER A 88 -13.78 -1.07 9.23
N ARG A 89 -14.81 -0.26 9.04
CA ARG A 89 -16.10 -0.45 9.71
C ARG A 89 -17.13 -0.99 8.73
N VAL A 90 -17.97 -1.91 9.21
CA VAL A 90 -19.13 -2.48 8.51
C VAL A 90 -20.39 -2.29 9.33
#